data_AF-A0A356KHL3-F1
#
_entry.id   AF-A0A356KHL3-F1
#
_cell.length_a   1.000
_cell.length_b   1.000
_cell.length_c   1.000
_cell.angle_alpha   90.00
_cell.angle_beta   90.00
_cell.angle_gamma   90.00
#
_symmetry.space_group_name_H-M   'P 1'
#
loop_
_entity.id
_entity.type
_entity.pdbx_description
1 polymer ?
#
loop_
_entity_poly.entity_id
_entity_poly.type
_entity_poly.pdbx_seq_one_letter_code
_entity_poly.pdbx_strand_id
1 'polypeptide(L)'
;AHNGEINTIRANSRAVRDVERALGVSRVLMPNGSDSAQLDRTAELLASKLAKGGLPEALRRMIPPVWRSEDVPLRQRRFYEADQRLLGTLGSWDGPAAVVASDGSRVVGMLDRMGLRPLRWVELQSGRVIVASEVGPVPFAGEEVVRSGQLEPGGMIVADLEAGELVPPEQATDWVLERADPQLAFGSLATTELVPLP
;
A
#
# COMPACT_ATOMS: atom_id res chain seq x y z
N ALA A 1 7.81 1.67 -7.99
CA ALA A 1 7.88 0.72 -9.11
C ALA A 1 6.75 -0.30 -9.01
N HIS A 2 6.16 -0.67 -10.14
CA HIS A 2 5.04 -1.59 -10.22
C HIS A 2 5.28 -2.58 -11.36
N ASN A 3 5.23 -3.88 -11.06
CA ASN A 3 5.19 -4.95 -12.03
C ASN A 3 3.78 -5.53 -12.03
N GLY A 4 3.01 -5.29 -13.09
CA GLY A 4 1.61 -5.65 -13.06
C GLY A 4 0.71 -4.81 -13.96
N GLU A 5 -0.59 -4.95 -13.72
CA GLU A 5 -1.67 -4.16 -14.33
C GLU A 5 -2.78 -3.94 -13.30
N ILE A 6 -3.24 -2.68 -13.14
CA ILE A 6 -4.38 -2.35 -12.29
C ILE A 6 -5.67 -2.33 -13.10
N ASN A 7 -6.49 -3.36 -12.94
CA ASN A 7 -7.73 -3.57 -13.68
C ASN A 7 -8.86 -2.62 -13.24
N THR A 8 -8.75 -2.05 -12.05
CA THR A 8 -9.76 -1.17 -11.42
C THR A 8 -9.50 0.32 -11.64
N ILE A 9 -8.52 0.67 -12.48
CA ILE A 9 -8.01 2.04 -12.62
C ILE A 9 -9.08 3.08 -12.94
N ARG A 10 -10.09 2.75 -13.76
CA ARG A 10 -11.14 3.70 -14.16
C ARG A 10 -12.02 4.14 -13.00
N ALA A 11 -12.41 3.20 -12.13
CA ALA A 11 -13.21 3.49 -10.95
C ALA A 11 -12.37 4.27 -9.94
N ASN A 12 -11.16 3.80 -9.67
CA ASN A 12 -10.25 4.43 -8.71
C ASN A 12 -9.86 5.84 -9.14
N SER A 13 -9.67 6.09 -10.44
CA SER A 13 -9.37 7.43 -10.96
C SER A 13 -10.51 8.44 -10.72
N ARG A 14 -11.77 8.00 -10.71
CA ARG A 14 -12.89 8.88 -10.36
C ARG A 14 -12.87 9.21 -8.87
N ALA A 15 -12.64 8.19 -8.05
CA ALA A 15 -12.60 8.34 -6.62
C ALA A 15 -11.44 9.21 -6.12
N VAL A 16 -10.25 9.10 -6.73
CA VAL A 16 -9.14 10.00 -6.42
C VAL A 16 -9.55 11.44 -6.69
N ARG A 17 -10.29 11.74 -7.76
CA ARG A 17 -10.77 13.10 -8.05
C ARG A 17 -11.76 13.63 -7.00
N ASP A 18 -12.57 12.76 -6.41
CA ASP A 18 -13.45 13.16 -5.31
C ASP A 18 -12.63 13.46 -4.05
N VAL A 19 -11.58 12.68 -3.77
CA VAL A 19 -10.63 12.97 -2.69
C VAL A 19 -9.84 14.25 -2.95
N GLU A 20 -9.41 14.50 -4.18
CA GLU A 20 -8.78 15.76 -4.57
C GLU A 20 -9.67 16.96 -4.24
N ARG A 21 -10.94 16.91 -4.67
CA ARG A 21 -11.93 17.96 -4.41
C ARG A 21 -12.12 18.18 -2.92
N ALA A 22 -12.28 17.10 -2.16
CA ALA A 22 -12.45 17.16 -0.72
C ALA A 22 -11.24 17.82 -0.05
N LEU A 23 -10.03 17.42 -0.41
CA LEU A 23 -8.79 17.98 0.16
C LEU A 23 -8.42 19.37 -0.39
N GLY A 24 -9.16 19.90 -1.36
CA GLY A 24 -8.83 21.17 -2.02
C GLY A 24 -7.52 21.10 -2.82
N VAL A 25 -7.10 19.91 -3.24
CA VAL A 25 -5.93 19.69 -4.09
C VAL A 25 -6.38 19.40 -5.53
N SER A 26 -5.47 19.50 -6.49
CA SER A 26 -5.80 19.21 -7.88
C SER A 26 -4.60 18.66 -8.64
N ARG A 27 -4.89 17.96 -9.74
CA ARG A 27 -3.89 17.44 -10.71
C ARG A 27 -2.94 16.40 -10.11
N VAL A 28 -3.41 15.63 -9.12
CA VAL A 28 -2.75 14.43 -8.62
C VAL A 28 -2.67 13.39 -9.73
N LEU A 29 -3.78 13.11 -10.41
CA LEU A 29 -3.78 12.17 -11.53
C LEU A 29 -3.23 12.80 -12.81
N MET A 30 -2.36 12.07 -13.49
CA MET A 30 -1.78 12.51 -14.76
C MET A 30 -2.75 12.25 -15.91
N PRO A 31 -3.08 13.24 -16.76
CA PRO A 31 -3.80 12.98 -18.01
C PRO A 31 -3.01 11.96 -18.84
N ASN A 32 -3.68 10.87 -19.27
CA ASN A 32 -3.07 9.77 -20.04
C ASN A 32 -1.89 9.06 -19.35
N GLY A 33 -1.74 9.19 -18.02
CA GLY A 33 -0.75 8.44 -17.27
C GLY A 33 -1.05 6.95 -17.26
N SER A 34 0.01 6.12 -17.22
CA SER A 34 -0.13 4.68 -17.00
C SER A 34 -0.79 4.39 -15.66
N ASP A 35 -1.39 3.22 -15.51
CA ASP A 35 -1.93 2.74 -14.23
C ASP A 35 -0.93 2.84 -13.07
N SER A 36 0.34 2.55 -13.37
CA SER A 36 1.49 2.61 -12.48
C SER A 36 1.78 4.04 -12.04
N ALA A 37 1.69 5.01 -12.97
CA ALA A 37 1.83 6.42 -12.64
C ALA A 37 0.66 6.93 -11.77
N GLN A 38 -0.56 6.48 -12.04
CA GLN A 38 -1.71 6.85 -11.21
C GLN A 38 -1.63 6.22 -9.81
N LEU A 39 -1.14 4.98 -9.70
CA LEU A 39 -0.90 4.29 -8.43
C LEU A 39 0.10 5.07 -7.59
N ASP A 40 1.23 5.44 -8.19
CA ASP A 40 2.29 6.23 -7.55
C ASP A 40 1.77 7.57 -7.00
N ARG A 41 1.08 8.35 -7.84
CA ARG A 41 0.50 9.64 -7.44
C ARG A 41 -0.56 9.54 -6.36
N THR A 42 -1.37 8.48 -6.42
CA THR A 42 -2.39 8.23 -5.40
C THR A 42 -1.74 7.83 -4.07
N ALA A 43 -0.73 6.96 -4.09
CA ALA A 43 0.03 6.59 -2.90
C ALA A 43 0.70 7.81 -2.27
N GLU A 44 1.29 8.69 -3.07
CA GLU A 44 1.87 9.97 -2.62
C GLU A 44 0.82 10.88 -1.95
N LEU A 45 -0.35 11.05 -2.57
CA LEU A 45 -1.44 11.83 -1.99
C LEU A 45 -1.90 11.26 -0.65
N LEU A 46 -2.15 9.95 -0.59
CA LEU A 46 -2.60 9.28 0.63
C LEU A 46 -1.53 9.37 1.72
N ALA A 47 -0.26 9.05 1.41
CA ALA A 47 0.85 9.12 2.33
C ALA A 47 1.04 10.53 2.91
N SER A 48 0.89 11.57 2.10
CA SER A 48 1.14 12.95 2.53
C SER A 48 -0.04 13.64 3.23
N LYS A 49 -1.28 13.22 2.96
CA LYS A 49 -2.48 13.93 3.46
C LYS A 49 -3.36 13.11 4.38
N LEU A 50 -3.31 11.78 4.28
CA LEU A 50 -4.34 10.90 4.82
C LEU A 50 -3.77 9.72 5.62
N ALA A 51 -2.49 9.39 5.51
CA ALA A 51 -1.89 8.27 6.23
C ALA A 51 -0.81 8.77 7.19
N LYS A 52 -1.10 8.74 8.50
CA LYS A 52 -0.12 9.14 9.54
C LYS A 52 1.08 8.19 9.60
N GLY A 53 0.85 6.91 9.33
CA GLY A 53 1.86 5.88 9.14
C GLY A 53 2.60 5.99 7.80
N GLY A 54 2.32 7.01 6.99
CA GLY A 54 3.04 7.32 5.76
C GLY A 54 2.81 6.31 4.65
N LEU A 55 3.86 6.06 3.86
CA LEU A 55 3.79 5.22 2.67
C LEU A 55 3.30 3.77 2.93
N PRO A 56 3.76 3.04 3.97
CA PRO A 56 3.26 1.70 4.25
C PRO A 56 1.75 1.64 4.51
N GLU A 57 1.20 2.60 5.28
CA GLU A 57 -0.25 2.69 5.52
C GLU A 57 -0.99 3.04 4.24
N ALA A 58 -0.53 4.03 3.48
CA ALA A 58 -1.15 4.42 2.21
C ALA A 58 -1.29 3.24 1.24
N LEU A 59 -0.19 2.48 1.06
CA LEU A 59 -0.18 1.31 0.20
C LEU A 59 -1.07 0.18 0.73
N ARG A 60 -1.07 -0.08 2.04
CA ARG A 60 -1.95 -1.09 2.66
C ARG A 60 -3.43 -0.77 2.45
N ARG A 61 -3.82 0.50 2.50
CA ARG A 61 -5.19 0.95 2.20
C ARG A 61 -5.57 0.75 0.74
N MET A 62 -4.65 1.06 -0.17
CA MET A 62 -4.90 0.94 -1.61
C MET A 62 -5.01 -0.52 -2.06
N ILE A 63 -4.16 -1.39 -1.52
CA ILE A 63 -4.07 -2.80 -1.89
C ILE A 63 -4.18 -3.65 -0.61
N PRO A 64 -5.37 -3.74 0.00
CA PRO A 64 -5.55 -4.54 1.20
C PRO A 64 -5.56 -6.03 0.84
N PRO A 65 -5.12 -6.92 1.76
CA PRO A 65 -5.17 -8.35 1.54
C PRO A 65 -6.63 -8.82 1.45
N VAL A 66 -6.85 -10.07 1.07
CA VAL A 66 -8.18 -10.67 1.27
C VAL A 66 -8.43 -10.74 2.77
N TRP A 67 -9.57 -10.22 3.21
CA TRP A 67 -9.99 -10.31 4.60
C TRP A 67 -11.49 -10.55 4.68
N ARG A 68 -11.91 -11.23 5.73
CA ARG A 68 -13.31 -11.30 6.18
C ARG A 68 -13.31 -10.92 7.64
N SER A 69 -14.40 -10.31 8.10
CA SER A 69 -14.47 -9.81 9.47
C SER A 69 -14.10 -10.89 10.48
N GLU A 70 -14.59 -12.12 10.30
CA GLU A 70 -14.35 -13.25 11.21
C GLU A 70 -12.90 -13.73 11.25
N ASP A 71 -12.14 -13.53 10.16
CA ASP A 71 -10.81 -14.14 9.96
C ASP A 71 -9.65 -13.24 10.42
N VAL A 72 -9.93 -11.98 10.78
CA VAL A 72 -8.90 -11.01 11.18
C VAL A 72 -9.11 -10.47 12.60
N PRO A 73 -8.02 -10.10 13.30
CA PRO A 73 -8.10 -9.42 14.60
C PRO A 73 -8.96 -8.15 14.54
N LEU A 74 -9.59 -7.80 15.67
CA LEU A 74 -10.51 -6.65 15.75
C LEU A 74 -9.88 -5.32 15.27
N ARG A 75 -8.58 -5.12 15.52
CA ARG A 75 -7.87 -3.91 15.06
C ARG A 75 -7.79 -3.85 13.53
N GLN A 76 -7.38 -4.95 12.90
CA GLN A 76 -7.32 -5.08 11.44
C GLN A 76 -8.70 -4.92 10.82
N ARG A 77 -9.70 -5.59 11.39
CA ARG A 77 -11.11 -5.46 10.98
C ARG A 77 -11.55 -4.00 10.98
N ARG A 78 -11.34 -3.29 12.09
CA ARG A 78 -11.74 -1.88 12.23
C ARG A 78 -11.03 -0.99 11.22
N PHE A 79 -9.75 -1.23 10.95
CA PHE A 79 -9.01 -0.49 9.95
C PHE A 79 -9.60 -0.69 8.55
N TYR A 80 -9.80 -1.93 8.12
CA TYR A 80 -10.36 -2.19 6.79
C TYR A 80 -11.84 -1.80 6.66
N GLU A 81 -12.66 -1.94 7.70
CA GLU A 81 -14.03 -1.43 7.73
C GLU A 81 -14.06 0.10 7.67
N ALA A 82 -13.12 0.78 8.34
CA ALA A 82 -12.97 2.23 8.25
C ALA A 82 -12.60 2.62 6.82
N ASP A 83 -11.62 1.95 6.19
CA ASP A 83 -11.25 2.20 4.81
C ASP A 83 -12.45 1.97 3.87
N GLN A 84 -13.24 0.91 4.03
CA GLN A 84 -14.45 0.71 3.22
C GLN A 84 -15.49 1.84 3.38
N ARG A 85 -15.57 2.47 4.55
CA ARG A 85 -16.51 3.59 4.80
C ARG A 85 -15.96 4.93 4.32
N LEU A 86 -14.67 5.16 4.52
CA LEU A 86 -13.99 6.43 4.32
C LEU A 86 -13.47 6.58 2.89
N LEU A 87 -12.97 5.47 2.36
CA LEU A 87 -12.43 5.29 1.02
C LEU A 87 -13.38 4.43 0.18
N GLY A 88 -14.65 4.24 0.57
CA GLY A 88 -15.60 3.41 -0.19
C GLY A 88 -15.79 3.82 -1.65
N THR A 89 -15.43 5.06 -2.00
CA THR A 89 -15.25 5.49 -3.39
C THR A 89 -13.91 5.03 -3.96
N LEU A 90 -12.81 5.20 -3.22
CA LEU A 90 -11.47 4.69 -3.51
C LEU A 90 -11.44 3.17 -3.32
N GLY A 91 -12.01 2.47 -4.30
CA GLY A 91 -11.95 1.03 -4.39
C GLY A 91 -10.51 0.50 -4.30
N SER A 92 -10.41 -0.79 -4.00
CA SER A 92 -9.12 -1.46 -4.00
C SER A 92 -8.47 -1.36 -5.38
N TRP A 93 -7.17 -1.11 -5.40
CA TRP A 93 -6.36 -1.09 -6.61
C TRP A 93 -6.03 -2.52 -7.02
N ASP A 94 -7.08 -3.22 -7.48
CA ASP A 94 -7.02 -4.62 -7.85
C ASP A 94 -6.46 -4.84 -9.25
N GLY A 95 -5.75 -5.96 -9.38
CA GLY A 95 -5.10 -6.46 -10.57
C GLY A 95 -3.78 -7.15 -10.18
N PRO A 96 -3.12 -7.89 -11.09
CA PRO A 96 -1.82 -8.47 -10.79
C PRO A 96 -0.83 -7.37 -10.45
N ALA A 97 -0.23 -7.37 -9.27
CA ALA A 97 0.70 -6.32 -8.88
C ALA A 97 1.77 -6.82 -7.90
N ALA A 98 3.04 -6.62 -8.25
CA ALA A 98 4.14 -6.55 -7.31
C ALA A 98 4.65 -5.11 -7.26
N VAL A 99 4.64 -4.50 -6.08
CA VAL A 99 4.99 -3.09 -5.89
C VAL A 99 6.20 -2.98 -4.99
N VAL A 100 7.16 -2.17 -5.41
CA VAL A 100 8.29 -1.72 -4.57
C VAL A 100 8.27 -0.19 -4.57
N ALA A 101 8.15 0.41 -3.40
CA ALA A 101 8.02 1.85 -3.24
C ALA A 101 8.87 2.36 -2.08
N SER A 102 9.21 3.65 -2.10
CA SER A 102 9.94 4.28 -1.02
C SER A 102 9.58 5.76 -0.91
N ASP A 103 9.57 6.27 0.32
CA ASP A 103 9.45 7.69 0.66
C ASP A 103 10.79 8.27 1.18
N GLY A 104 11.88 7.50 1.08
CA GLY A 104 13.22 7.87 1.53
C GLY A 104 13.54 7.48 2.97
N SER A 105 12.54 7.35 3.86
CA SER A 105 12.72 6.81 5.21
C SER A 105 12.32 5.34 5.31
N ARG A 106 11.43 4.88 4.43
CA ARG A 106 10.95 3.50 4.38
C ARG A 106 11.00 2.97 2.97
N VAL A 107 11.21 1.66 2.85
CA VAL A 107 11.07 0.91 1.60
C VAL A 107 10.03 -0.18 1.81
N VAL A 108 9.05 -0.26 0.92
CA VAL A 108 7.94 -1.21 1.00
C VAL A 108 7.97 -2.11 -0.21
N GLY A 109 7.99 -3.42 0.02
CA GLY A 109 7.68 -4.43 -0.99
C GLY A 109 6.31 -5.04 -0.69
N MET A 110 5.43 -5.16 -1.67
CA MET A 110 4.10 -5.75 -1.45
C MET A 110 3.54 -6.44 -2.68
N LEU A 111 2.58 -7.35 -2.45
CA LEU A 111 1.81 -8.01 -3.49
C LEU A 111 0.34 -7.62 -3.46
N ASP A 112 -0.30 -7.74 -4.62
CA ASP A 112 -1.75 -7.75 -4.74
C ASP A 112 -2.37 -8.88 -3.90
N ARG A 113 -3.65 -8.72 -3.59
CA ARG A 113 -4.40 -9.62 -2.71
C ARG A 113 -4.46 -11.08 -3.19
N MET A 114 -4.27 -11.34 -4.48
CA MET A 114 -4.26 -12.68 -5.07
C MET A 114 -2.83 -13.21 -5.29
N GLY A 115 -1.80 -12.38 -5.10
CA GLY A 115 -0.40 -12.76 -5.28
C GLY A 115 -0.06 -13.17 -6.72
N LEU A 116 -0.59 -12.45 -7.71
CA LEU A 116 -0.49 -12.85 -9.13
C LEU A 116 0.87 -12.55 -9.75
N ARG A 117 1.76 -11.87 -9.01
CA ARG A 117 3.15 -11.62 -9.39
C ARG A 117 4.08 -12.12 -8.28
N PRO A 118 5.24 -12.70 -8.61
CA PRO A 118 6.19 -13.13 -7.61
C PRO A 118 6.94 -11.94 -7.01
N LEU A 119 7.21 -11.98 -5.71
CA LEU A 119 8.17 -11.11 -5.04
C LEU A 119 8.89 -11.90 -3.93
N ARG A 120 10.20 -11.99 -4.04
CA ARG A 120 11.08 -12.69 -3.10
C ARG A 120 11.96 -11.69 -2.37
N TRP A 121 12.35 -12.05 -1.16
CA TRP A 121 13.19 -11.23 -0.32
C TRP A 121 14.28 -12.04 0.38
N VAL A 122 15.41 -11.39 0.62
CA VAL A 122 16.58 -11.95 1.32
C VAL A 122 17.15 -10.88 2.24
N GLU A 123 17.43 -11.25 3.48
CA GLU A 123 18.21 -10.46 4.44
C GLU A 123 19.58 -11.09 4.62
N LEU A 124 20.62 -10.27 4.47
CA LEU A 124 22.01 -10.67 4.62
C LEU A 124 22.60 -10.22 5.96
N GLN A 125 23.64 -10.89 6.43
CA GLN A 125 24.37 -10.57 7.67
C GLN A 125 24.93 -9.15 7.68
N SER A 126 25.18 -8.57 6.50
CA SER A 126 25.61 -7.17 6.33
C SER A 126 24.51 -6.13 6.61
N GLY A 127 23.27 -6.56 6.89
CA GLY A 127 22.09 -5.69 6.99
C GLY A 127 21.51 -5.31 5.63
N ARG A 128 22.07 -5.81 4.52
CA ARG A 128 21.51 -5.61 3.18
C ARG A 128 20.24 -6.45 3.02
N VAL A 129 19.19 -5.80 2.54
CA VAL A 129 17.92 -6.45 2.15
C VAL A 129 17.77 -6.38 0.64
N ILE A 130 17.46 -7.52 0.03
CA ILE A 130 17.24 -7.64 -1.42
C ILE A 130 15.79 -8.05 -1.63
N VAL A 131 15.07 -7.31 -2.47
CA VAL A 131 13.69 -7.63 -2.87
C VAL A 131 13.62 -7.63 -4.39
N ALA A 132 13.16 -8.74 -4.98
CA ALA A 132 13.13 -8.92 -6.42
C ALA A 132 12.04 -9.90 -6.86
N SER A 133 11.58 -9.81 -8.11
CA SER A 133 10.59 -10.74 -8.67
C SER A 133 11.13 -12.16 -8.89
N GLU A 134 12.44 -12.33 -8.87
CA GLU A 134 13.15 -13.59 -9.09
C GLU A 134 14.42 -13.68 -8.23
N VAL A 135 15.01 -14.88 -8.15
CA VAL A 135 16.29 -15.11 -7.45
C VAL A 135 17.45 -14.96 -8.42
N GLY A 136 18.57 -14.43 -7.92
CA GLY A 136 19.79 -14.25 -8.70
C GLY A 136 20.03 -12.90 -9.41
N PRO A 137 19.13 -11.88 -9.41
CA PRO A 137 19.44 -10.62 -10.09
C PRO A 137 20.51 -9.80 -9.35
N VAL A 138 20.70 -10.06 -8.06
CA VAL A 138 21.76 -9.45 -7.24
C VAL A 138 22.62 -10.58 -6.67
N PRO A 139 23.94 -10.59 -6.91
CA PRO A 139 24.83 -11.61 -6.36
C PRO A 139 25.05 -11.39 -4.85
N PHE A 140 25.06 -12.49 -4.11
CA PHE A 140 25.40 -12.57 -2.69
C PHE A 140 25.90 -13.99 -2.37
N ALA A 141 26.70 -14.15 -1.31
CA ALA A 141 27.16 -15.47 -0.88
C ALA A 141 26.08 -16.17 -0.05
N GLY A 142 25.89 -17.47 -0.26
CA GLY A 142 24.86 -18.24 0.45
C GLY A 142 25.04 -18.24 1.97
N GLU A 143 26.29 -18.25 2.46
CA GLU A 143 26.60 -18.15 3.89
C GLU A 143 26.21 -16.81 4.53
N GLU A 144 26.01 -15.76 3.74
CA GLU A 144 25.60 -14.43 4.25
C GLU A 144 24.10 -14.35 4.53
N VAL A 145 23.29 -15.33 4.10
CA VAL A 145 21.84 -15.27 4.24
C VAL A 145 21.43 -15.51 5.70
N VAL A 146 20.80 -14.51 6.31
CA VAL A 146 20.20 -14.61 7.66
C VAL A 146 18.82 -15.27 7.55
N ARG A 147 18.00 -14.76 6.64
CA ARG A 147 16.66 -15.28 6.33
C ARG A 147 16.23 -14.85 4.94
N SER A 148 15.32 -15.61 4.35
CA SER A 148 14.76 -15.31 3.04
C SER A 148 13.34 -15.86 2.95
N GLY A 149 12.58 -15.37 1.97
CA GLY A 149 11.22 -15.82 1.75
C GLY A 149 10.62 -15.32 0.44
N GLN A 150 9.40 -15.77 0.19
CA GLN A 150 8.52 -15.25 -0.84
C GLN A 150 7.35 -14.55 -0.16
N LEU A 151 6.91 -13.41 -0.71
CA LEU A 151 5.67 -12.81 -0.25
C LEU A 151 4.49 -13.66 -0.68
N GLU A 152 3.61 -13.93 0.27
CA GLU A 152 2.31 -14.56 0.05
C GLU A 152 1.30 -13.53 -0.50
N PRO A 153 0.15 -13.98 -1.05
CA PRO A 153 -0.93 -13.09 -1.50
C PRO A 153 -1.31 -12.02 -0.46
N GLY A 154 -1.32 -10.74 -0.87
CA GLY A 154 -1.55 -9.60 0.02
C GLY A 154 -0.43 -9.31 1.03
N GLY A 155 0.69 -10.02 0.94
CA GLY A 155 1.87 -9.84 1.78
C GLY A 155 2.54 -8.48 1.57
N MET A 156 3.20 -8.01 2.62
CA MET A 156 3.95 -6.75 2.63
C MET A 156 5.21 -6.96 3.45
N ILE A 157 6.34 -6.39 3.03
CA ILE A 157 7.57 -6.31 3.81
C ILE A 157 8.01 -4.84 3.85
N VAL A 158 8.50 -4.39 5.00
CA VAL A 158 8.89 -2.98 5.19
C VAL A 158 10.31 -2.93 5.73
N ALA A 159 11.21 -2.25 5.03
CA ALA A 159 12.47 -1.82 5.60
C ALA A 159 12.29 -0.41 6.16
N ASP A 160 12.39 -0.26 7.48
CA ASP A 160 12.40 1.04 8.15
C ASP A 160 13.86 1.48 8.28
N LEU A 161 14.26 2.47 7.47
CA LEU A 161 15.64 2.95 7.41
C LEU A 161 15.99 3.86 8.58
N GLU A 162 14.98 4.45 9.24
CA GLU A 162 15.19 5.27 10.44
C GLU A 162 15.48 4.40 11.65
N ALA A 163 14.73 3.30 11.80
CA ALA A 163 14.95 2.31 12.85
C ALA A 163 16.06 1.30 12.52
N GLY A 164 16.45 1.19 11.25
CA GLY A 164 17.46 0.22 10.80
C GLY A 164 16.97 -1.23 10.88
N GLU A 165 15.68 -1.46 10.69
CA GLU A 165 15.04 -2.78 10.86
C GLU A 165 14.27 -3.24 9.62
N LEU A 166 14.26 -4.56 9.40
CA LEU A 166 13.38 -5.22 8.44
C LEU A 166 12.17 -5.81 9.16
N VAL A 167 11.00 -5.23 8.91
CA VAL A 167 9.71 -5.72 9.37
C VAL A 167 9.26 -6.85 8.44
N PRO A 168 9.21 -8.09 8.93
CA PRO A 168 8.90 -9.25 8.09
C PRO A 168 7.38 -9.35 7.80
N PRO A 169 6.99 -10.15 6.79
CA PRO A 169 5.61 -10.16 6.31
C PRO A 169 4.53 -10.49 7.34
N GLU A 170 4.84 -11.40 8.27
CA GLU A 170 3.97 -11.80 9.35
C GLU A 170 3.68 -10.68 10.36
N GLN A 171 4.52 -9.64 10.41
CA GLN A 171 4.39 -8.50 11.34
C GLN A 171 3.96 -7.20 10.62
N ALA A 172 4.15 -7.11 9.31
CA ALA A 172 4.00 -5.85 8.58
C ALA A 172 2.61 -5.21 8.73
N THR A 173 1.53 -6.01 8.73
CA THR A 173 0.18 -5.47 8.90
C THR A 173 0.01 -4.83 10.27
N ASP A 174 0.37 -5.51 11.35
CA ASP A 174 0.20 -4.96 12.70
C ASP A 174 1.14 -3.77 12.93
N TRP A 175 2.37 -3.83 12.41
CA TRP A 175 3.33 -2.72 12.43
C TRP A 175 2.76 -1.46 11.76
N VAL A 176 2.06 -1.62 10.63
CA VAL A 176 1.35 -0.52 9.95
C VAL A 176 0.23 0.02 10.82
N LEU A 177 -0.58 -0.85 11.43
CA LEU A 177 -1.75 -0.45 12.22
C LEU A 177 -1.42 0.20 13.56
N GLU A 178 -0.24 -0.05 14.10
CA GLU A 178 0.28 0.67 15.27
C GLU A 178 0.62 2.12 14.95
N ARG A 179 0.96 2.41 13.69
CA ARG A 179 1.37 3.73 13.18
C ARG A 179 0.23 4.44 12.42
N ALA A 180 -0.77 3.68 12.01
CA ALA A 180 -1.96 4.19 11.34
C ALA A 180 -2.84 4.98 12.30
N ASP A 181 -3.60 5.93 11.75
CA ASP A 181 -4.68 6.54 12.48
C ASP A 181 -5.96 5.68 12.36
N PRO A 182 -6.45 5.04 13.44
CA PRO A 182 -7.68 4.27 13.38
C PRO A 182 -8.93 5.15 13.17
N GLN A 183 -8.79 6.47 13.31
CA GLN A 183 -9.86 7.45 13.15
C GLN A 183 -9.54 8.41 12.02
N LEU A 184 -9.29 7.93 10.79
CA LEU A 184 -9.34 8.84 9.63
C LEU A 184 -10.73 9.49 9.57
N ALA A 185 -10.87 10.63 10.23
CA ALA A 185 -12.11 11.36 10.30
C ALA A 185 -12.10 12.30 9.10
N PHE A 186 -12.57 11.81 7.96
CA PHE A 186 -13.11 12.67 6.91
C PHE A 186 -14.35 13.45 7.40
N GLY A 187 -14.68 13.44 8.69
CA GLY A 187 -15.80 14.20 9.27
C GLY A 187 -15.76 15.70 8.96
N SER A 188 -14.60 16.27 8.60
CA SER A 188 -14.50 17.65 8.09
C SER A 188 -14.73 17.79 6.57
N LEU A 189 -14.69 16.69 5.81
CA LEU A 189 -14.86 16.65 4.36
C LEU A 189 -16.24 16.12 3.92
N ALA A 190 -16.91 15.36 4.80
CA ALA A 190 -18.27 14.87 4.62
C ALA A 190 -19.37 15.91 4.91
N THR A 191 -19.01 17.16 5.21
CA THR A 191 -19.96 18.27 5.41
C THR A 191 -20.36 18.97 4.11
N THR A 192 -19.80 18.57 2.96
CA THR A 192 -20.44 18.94 1.69
C THR A 192 -21.59 17.99 1.49
N GLU A 193 -22.80 18.44 1.85
CA GLU A 193 -24.05 17.80 1.44
C GLU A 193 -23.91 17.32 -0.01
N LEU A 194 -24.25 16.06 -0.24
CA LEU A 194 -24.46 15.54 -1.59
C LEU A 194 -25.57 16.40 -2.22
N VAL A 195 -25.18 17.47 -2.91
CA VAL A 195 -26.09 18.22 -3.77
C VAL A 195 -26.57 17.22 -4.81
N PRO A 196 -27.87 16.86 -4.84
CA PRO A 196 -28.39 16.01 -5.89
C PRO A 196 -28.15 16.73 -7.21
N LEU A 197 -27.49 16.06 -8.15
CA LEU A 197 -27.32 16.61 -9.50
C LEU A 197 -28.71 16.86 -10.12
N PRO A 198 -28.89 17.95 -10.88
CA PRO A 198 -30.15 18.28 -11.54
C PRO A 198 -30.57 17.26 -12.61
#